data_AF-A0A961GED7-F1
#
_entry.id   AF-A0A961GED7-F1
#
_cell.length_a   1.000
_cell.length_b   1.000
_cell.length_c   1.000
_cell.angle_alpha   90.00
_cell.angle_beta   90.00
_cell.angle_gamma   90.00
#
_symmetry.space_group_name_H-M   'P 1'
#
loop_
_entity.id
_entity.type
_entity.pdbx_description
1 polymer ?
#
loop_
_entity_poly.entity_id
_entity_poly.type
_entity_poly.pdbx_seq_one_letter_code
_entity_poly.pdbx_strand_id
1 'polypeptide(L)'
;MTQPATARTGTADHSTAATGGAAGRTYEVRTHGCQMNVHDSERLAGLLESAGYVDVASIPAATRPAVADVVVFNTCAVRENADNRLYGNLGHLRPVKLGRPGMQIAVGGCMAQ
;
A
#
# COMPACT_ATOMS: atom_id res chain seq x y z
N MET A 1 -18.58 -48.10 21.17
CA MET A 1 -17.36 -47.35 21.54
C MET A 1 -17.02 -46.45 20.37
N THR A 2 -17.43 -45.19 20.51
CA THR A 2 -17.36 -44.12 19.52
C THR A 2 -15.96 -43.50 19.53
N GLN A 3 -15.37 -43.28 18.36
CA GLN A 3 -14.34 -42.24 18.18
C GLN A 3 -14.83 -41.20 17.15
N PRO A 4 -14.48 -39.92 17.32
CA PRO A 4 -15.14 -38.80 16.65
C PRO A 4 -14.41 -38.34 15.38
N ALA A 5 -15.18 -37.67 14.52
CA ALA A 5 -14.74 -37.01 13.30
C ALA A 5 -13.74 -35.87 13.57
N THR A 6 -12.63 -35.85 12.84
CA THR A 6 -11.64 -34.78 12.82
C THR A 6 -12.19 -33.56 12.08
N ALA A 7 -12.42 -32.48 12.81
CA ALA A 7 -12.88 -31.20 12.28
C ALA A 7 -11.79 -30.50 11.46
N ARG A 8 -12.20 -29.94 10.32
CA ARG A 8 -11.38 -29.10 9.43
C ARG A 8 -10.99 -27.81 10.16
N THR A 9 -9.69 -27.55 10.29
CA THR A 9 -9.15 -26.28 10.80
C THR A 9 -9.49 -25.15 9.83
N GLY A 10 -10.12 -24.10 10.36
CA GLY A 10 -10.65 -22.97 9.63
C GLY A 10 -9.60 -22.17 8.88
N THR A 11 -9.99 -21.70 7.70
CA THR A 11 -9.31 -20.65 6.94
C THR A 11 -9.34 -19.35 7.73
N ALA A 12 -8.17 -18.75 7.96
CA ALA A 12 -8.05 -17.42 8.55
C ALA A 12 -8.74 -16.40 7.64
N ASP A 13 -9.91 -15.95 8.07
CA ASP A 13 -10.67 -14.86 7.46
C ASP A 13 -9.87 -13.57 7.61
N HIS A 14 -9.37 -13.02 6.50
CA HIS A 14 -8.76 -11.70 6.46
C HIS A 14 -9.87 -10.68 6.66
N SER A 15 -10.18 -10.43 7.94
CA SER A 15 -11.13 -9.42 8.40
C SER A 15 -10.99 -8.13 7.61
N THR A 16 -12.05 -7.82 6.89
CA THR A 16 -12.23 -6.64 6.04
C THR A 16 -12.09 -5.38 6.87
N ALA A 17 -10.90 -4.78 6.87
CA ALA A 17 -10.71 -3.45 7.41
C ALA A 17 -11.54 -2.45 6.60
N ALA A 18 -12.55 -1.88 7.28
CA ALA A 18 -13.52 -0.88 6.83
C ALA A 18 -13.11 -0.05 5.59
N THR A 19 -13.66 -0.42 4.43
CA THR A 19 -13.60 0.40 3.21
C THR A 19 -14.65 1.50 3.26
N GLY A 20 -14.33 2.60 3.92
CA GLY A 20 -14.98 3.88 3.64
C GLY A 20 -14.59 4.33 2.22
N GLY A 21 -15.40 3.96 1.22
CA GLY A 21 -15.43 4.50 -0.14
C GLY A 21 -14.08 4.61 -0.86
N ALA A 22 -13.55 3.49 -1.36
CA ALA A 22 -12.34 3.49 -2.21
C ALA A 22 -12.59 4.01 -3.64
N ALA A 23 -13.84 3.93 -4.13
CA ALA A 23 -14.19 4.27 -5.51
C ALA A 23 -13.77 5.71 -5.88
N GLY A 24 -12.86 5.82 -6.83
CA GLY A 24 -12.38 7.10 -7.38
C GLY A 24 -11.28 7.80 -6.59
N ARG A 25 -10.82 7.22 -5.47
CA ARG A 25 -9.63 7.72 -4.74
C ARG A 25 -8.36 7.33 -5.49
N THR A 26 -7.37 8.22 -5.49
CA THR A 26 -6.12 8.01 -6.22
C THR A 26 -5.07 7.28 -5.40
N TYR A 27 -4.24 6.45 -6.04
CA TYR A 27 -3.08 5.81 -5.38
C TYR A 27 -1.77 6.01 -6.15
N GLU A 28 -0.66 5.86 -5.44
CA GLU A 28 0.70 5.81 -5.99
C GLU A 28 1.54 4.79 -5.21
N VAL A 29 2.22 3.86 -5.90
CA VAL A 29 3.20 2.93 -5.28
C VAL A 29 4.62 3.41 -5.57
N ARG A 30 5.35 3.81 -4.53
CA ARG A 30 6.75 4.23 -4.58
C ARG A 30 7.65 3.06 -4.22
N THR A 31 8.31 2.51 -5.22
CA THR A 31 9.14 1.31 -5.08
C THR A 31 10.60 1.69 -4.82
N HIS A 32 11.18 1.18 -3.73
CA HIS A 32 12.56 1.44 -3.33
C HIS A 32 13.25 0.16 -2.87
N GLY A 33 14.01 -0.51 -3.73
CA GLY A 33 14.66 -1.74 -3.31
C GLY A 33 15.19 -2.59 -4.47
N CYS A 34 14.80 -3.86 -4.46
CA CYS A 34 15.24 -4.85 -5.44
C CYS A 34 14.09 -5.25 -6.38
N GLN A 35 14.38 -6.20 -7.28
CA GLN A 35 13.39 -6.77 -8.22
C GLN A 35 12.18 -7.39 -7.51
N MET A 36 12.36 -7.92 -6.30
CA MET A 36 11.24 -8.44 -5.50
C MET A 36 10.25 -7.32 -5.15
N ASN A 37 10.72 -6.13 -4.75
CA ASN A 37 9.83 -5.01 -4.51
C ASN A 37 9.13 -4.54 -5.80
N VAL A 38 9.78 -4.62 -6.96
CA VAL A 38 9.12 -4.29 -8.25
C VAL A 38 7.96 -5.25 -8.49
N HIS A 39 8.21 -6.55 -8.37
CA HIS A 39 7.17 -7.58 -8.51
C HIS A 39 6.03 -7.41 -7.49
N ASP A 40 6.38 -7.17 -6.22
CA ASP A 40 5.41 -6.94 -5.17
C ASP A 40 4.57 -5.67 -5.44
N SER A 41 5.16 -4.65 -6.05
CA SER A 41 4.45 -3.41 -6.42
C SER A 41 3.42 -3.64 -7.53
N GLU A 42 3.69 -4.51 -8.51
CA GLU A 42 2.70 -4.92 -9.51
C GLU A 42 1.50 -5.59 -8.85
N ARG A 43 1.77 -6.48 -7.87
CA ARG A 43 0.71 -7.14 -7.10
C ARG A 43 -0.08 -6.15 -6.24
N LEU A 44 0.58 -5.20 -5.59
CA LEU A 44 -0.07 -4.15 -4.79
C LEU A 44 -0.96 -3.25 -5.66
N ALA A 45 -0.51 -2.88 -6.86
CA ALA A 45 -1.29 -2.11 -7.82
C ALA A 45 -2.58 -2.85 -8.20
N GLY A 46 -2.49 -4.12 -8.61
CA GLY A 46 -3.68 -4.91 -8.95
C GLY A 46 -4.68 -5.05 -7.80
N LEU A 47 -4.20 -5.15 -6.55
CA LEU A 47 -5.08 -5.17 -5.37
C LEU A 47 -5.79 -3.82 -5.19
N LEU A 48 -5.08 -2.69 -5.29
CA LEU A 48 -5.65 -1.36 -5.15
C LEU A 48 -6.67 -1.06 -6.27
N GLU A 49 -6.36 -1.42 -7.51
CA GLU A 49 -7.28 -1.28 -8.64
C GLU A 49 -8.54 -2.15 -8.43
N SER A 50 -8.38 -3.39 -7.98
CA SER A 50 -9.52 -4.27 -7.67
C SER A 50 -10.42 -3.73 -6.56
N ALA A 51 -9.86 -2.91 -5.66
CA ALA A 51 -10.60 -2.19 -4.61
C ALA A 51 -11.22 -0.87 -5.10
N GLY A 52 -11.02 -0.47 -6.35
CA GLY A 52 -11.62 0.73 -6.95
C GLY A 52 -10.80 2.01 -6.83
N TYR A 53 -9.52 1.91 -6.43
CA TYR A 53 -8.59 3.04 -6.50
C TYR A 53 -8.10 3.26 -7.94
N VAL A 54 -7.70 4.49 -8.24
CA VAL A 54 -7.20 4.90 -9.56
C VAL A 54 -5.72 5.21 -9.48
N ASP A 55 -4.90 4.60 -10.33
CA ASP A 55 -3.47 4.93 -10.41
C ASP A 55 -3.31 6.39 -10.85
N VAL A 56 -2.58 7.19 -10.08
CA VAL A 56 -2.29 8.58 -10.40
C VAL A 56 -1.57 8.71 -11.75
N ALA A 57 -0.80 7.69 -12.16
CA ALA A 57 -0.10 7.66 -13.44
C ALA A 57 -1.05 7.53 -14.64
N SER A 58 -2.23 6.94 -14.45
CA SER A 58 -3.26 6.82 -15.48
C SER A 58 -3.99 8.14 -15.78
N ILE A 59 -3.92 9.11 -14.86
CA ILE A 59 -4.60 10.40 -14.99
C ILE A 59 -3.78 11.34 -15.90
N PRO A 60 -4.42 12.03 -16.88
CA PRO A 60 -3.76 13.01 -17.73
C PRO A 60 -3.01 14.07 -16.91
N ALA A 61 -1.81 14.45 -17.34
CA ALA A 61 -0.95 15.36 -16.58
C ALA A 61 -1.62 16.70 -16.22
N ALA A 62 -2.52 17.20 -17.08
CA ALA A 62 -3.25 18.44 -16.86
C ALA A 62 -4.25 18.40 -15.69
N THR A 63 -4.71 17.21 -15.29
CA THR A 63 -5.70 17.01 -14.22
C THR A 63 -5.19 16.12 -13.09
N ARG A 64 -3.94 15.66 -13.18
CA ARG A 64 -3.32 14.79 -12.20
C ARG A 64 -3.11 15.53 -10.87
N PRO A 65 -3.53 14.96 -9.72
CA PRO A 65 -3.20 15.55 -8.43
C PRO A 65 -1.69 15.44 -8.17
N ALA A 66 -1.12 16.46 -7.52
CA ALA A 66 0.31 16.47 -7.19
C ALA A 66 0.71 15.35 -6.21
N VAL A 67 -0.23 14.90 -5.37
CA VAL A 67 -0.06 13.82 -4.40
C VAL A 67 -1.33 12.98 -4.38
N ALA A 68 -1.17 11.66 -4.48
CA ALA A 68 -2.29 10.71 -4.41
C ALA A 68 -3.00 10.71 -3.05
N ASP A 69 -4.23 10.20 -3.01
CA ASP A 69 -4.96 10.01 -1.76
C ASP A 69 -4.41 8.86 -0.92
N VAL A 70 -3.75 7.89 -1.56
CA VAL A 70 -3.02 6.80 -0.92
C VAL A 70 -1.62 6.71 -1.51
N VAL A 71 -0.59 6.87 -0.70
CA VAL A 71 0.80 6.65 -1.11
C VAL A 71 1.34 5.41 -0.41
N VAL A 72 1.83 4.43 -1.16
CA VAL A 72 2.43 3.20 -0.63
C VAL A 72 3.93 3.21 -0.89
N PHE A 73 4.74 3.23 0.17
CA PHE A 73 6.19 3.02 0.06
C PHE A 73 6.48 1.52 0.16
N ASN A 74 6.82 0.89 -0.96
CA ASN A 74 7.26 -0.51 -0.97
C ASN A 74 8.79 -0.55 -0.95
N THR A 75 9.37 -0.84 0.22
CA THR A 75 10.81 -0.68 0.42
C THR A 75 11.52 -1.88 1.03
N CYS A 76 12.79 -2.05 0.65
CA CYS A 76 13.67 -3.11 1.11
C CYS A 76 14.37 -2.73 2.43
N ALA A 77 14.54 -3.68 3.35
CA ALA A 77 15.27 -3.47 4.62
C ALA A 77 16.80 -3.58 4.48
N VAL A 78 17.28 -4.34 3.48
CA VAL A 78 18.69 -4.80 3.44
C VAL A 78 19.61 -3.90 2.62
N ARG A 79 19.16 -2.69 2.26
CA ARG A 79 19.98 -1.71 1.54
C ARG A 79 20.41 -0.61 2.49
N GLU A 80 21.67 -0.21 2.38
CA GLU A 80 22.20 0.91 3.16
C GLU A 80 21.39 2.18 2.88
N ASN A 81 21.07 2.94 3.93
CA ASN A 81 20.26 4.16 3.90
C ASN A 81 18.80 3.98 3.46
N ALA A 82 18.26 2.76 3.46
CA ALA A 82 16.85 2.56 3.10
C ALA A 82 15.91 3.25 4.11
N ASP A 83 16.24 3.20 5.39
CA ASP A 83 15.58 3.91 6.49
C ASP A 83 15.62 5.43 6.32
N ASN A 84 16.81 5.99 6.07
CA ASN A 84 17.00 7.42 5.84
C ASN A 84 16.17 7.90 4.64
N ARG A 85 16.13 7.12 3.55
CA ARG A 85 15.29 7.42 2.39
C ARG A 85 13.81 7.37 2.73
N LEU A 86 13.35 6.36 3.48
CA LEU A 86 11.95 6.26 3.90
C LEU A 86 11.56 7.47 4.76
N TYR A 87 12.31 7.75 5.84
CA TYR A 87 12.00 8.86 6.74
C TYR A 87 12.08 10.23 6.05
N GLY A 88 13.03 10.42 5.13
CA GLY A 88 13.09 11.63 4.31
C GLY A 88 11.83 11.82 3.46
N ASN A 89 11.36 10.76 2.79
CA ASN A 89 10.13 10.80 2.00
C ASN A 89 8.88 11.03 2.87
N LEU A 90 8.79 10.39 4.03
CA LEU A 90 7.70 10.62 4.99
C LEU A 90 7.72 12.07 5.50
N GLY A 91 8.90 12.63 5.76
CA GLY A 91 9.09 14.03 6.13
C GLY A 91 8.52 15.00 5.08
N HIS A 92 8.78 14.74 3.79
CA HIS A 92 8.23 15.55 2.70
C HIS A 92 6.70 15.46 2.58
N LEU A 93 6.09 14.32 2.92
CA LEU A 93 4.64 14.15 2.85
C LEU A 93 3.90 14.65 4.11
N ARG A 94 4.60 14.85 5.23
CA ARG A 94 3.99 15.29 6.50
C ARG A 94 3.12 16.55 6.37
N PRO A 95 3.56 17.65 5.72
CA PRO A 95 2.72 18.85 5.59
C PRO A 95 1.44 18.57 4.78
N VAL A 96 1.56 17.77 3.71
CA VAL A 96 0.43 17.40 2.84
C VAL A 96 -0.59 16.56 3.62
N LYS A 97 -0.11 15.55 4.37
CA LYS A 97 -0.95 14.69 5.21
C LYS A 97 -1.67 15.48 6.31
N LEU A 98 -1.01 16.47 6.93
CA LEU A 98 -1.64 17.35 7.91
C LEU A 98 -2.76 18.21 7.30
N GLY A 99 -2.60 18.64 6.04
CA GLY A 99 -3.63 19.39 5.31
C GLY A 99 -4.73 18.52 4.67
N ARG A 100 -4.55 17.19 4.60
CA ARG A 100 -5.48 16.24 3.97
C ARG A 100 -5.80 15.09 4.93
N PRO A 101 -6.77 15.25 5.85
CA PRO A 101 -7.09 14.24 6.86
C PRO A 101 -7.37 12.85 6.28
N GLY A 102 -8.01 12.78 5.10
CA GLY A 102 -8.32 11.54 4.39
C GLY A 102 -7.16 10.92 3.60
N MET A 103 -6.01 11.58 3.47
CA MET A 103 -4.83 11.00 2.81
C MET A 103 -4.31 9.80 3.61
N GLN A 104 -3.85 8.74 2.97
CA GLN A 104 -3.25 7.59 3.65
C GLN A 104 -1.82 7.41 3.15
N ILE A 105 -0.92 7.04 4.07
CA ILE A 105 0.45 6.67 3.75
C ILE A 105 0.65 5.28 4.33
N ALA A 106 0.97 4.32 3.46
CA ALA A 106 1.28 2.94 3.82
C ALA A 106 2.77 2.68 3.57
N VAL A 107 3.36 1.84 4.41
CA VAL A 107 4.74 1.36 4.22
C VAL A 107 4.68 -0.17 4.18
N GLY A 108 5.29 -0.75 3.17
CA GLY A 108 5.35 -2.18 2.92
C GLY A 108 6.72 -2.63 2.44
N GLY A 109 6.83 -3.90 2.06
CA GLY A 109 8.10 -4.54 1.72
C GLY A 109 8.84 -5.05 2.95
N CYS A 110 10.07 -5.54 2.77
CA CYS A 110 10.86 -6.15 3.85
C CYS A 110 11.11 -5.22 5.04
N MET A 111 11.08 -3.91 4.85
CA MET A 111 11.29 -2.94 5.95
C MET A 111 10.09 -2.87 6.92
N ALA A 112 8.91 -3.28 6.48
CA ALA A 112 7.69 -3.25 7.28
C ALA A 112 7.41 -4.58 8.02
N GLN A 113 8.32 -5.56 7.95
CA GLN A 113 8.24 -6.87 8.61
C GLN A 113 9.25 -6.94 9.75
#